data_AF-A0A1H9HQ72-F1
#
_entry.id   AF-A0A1H9HQ72-F1
#
_cell.length_a   1.000
_cell.length_b   1.000
_cell.length_c   1.000
_cell.angle_alpha   90.00
_cell.angle_beta   90.00
_cell.angle_gamma   90.00
#
_symmetry.space_group_name_H-M   'P 1'
#
loop_
_entity.id
_entity.type
_entity.pdbx_description
1 polymer ?
#
loop_
_entity_poly.entity_id
_entity_poly.type
_entity_poly.pdbx_seq_one_letter_code
_entity_poly.pdbx_strand_id
1 'polypeptide(L)'
;MSSSLALALVPLFLTGPVAVTPVITPTVTTQTFAEPADADDPAIWVNPRNTERSVVLGTLKEGGLAAFDLNGRTIGVQPAPLPPTPDAKPGRYNNVDVLGDLAFVSDRGRDRIRVFQVDERGVRDVTNPATAPVFSKTEAEVDDQHTAYGLAAGRLDGRDVVVTSRRNETSIALLHVVPGRTYDTRKVSTLDLPSTFTLPDGRSWTVCGEPGEGPQVEGMVIDERTSTLYAAQEDVGIWRIPLRAGGFGRPQLVDKVRTFGAPQKYDPETEECVADGPNPGFGGQWLEADAEGLAIAGDVLLASSQGDSRFVAYRKADMSPLRDFRIKDVEHSDGADIVLGKLNLLVVHDGERPEGTGFAFIRF
;
A
#
# COMPACT_ATOMS: atom_id res chain seq x y z
N MET A 1 -22.80 -0.97 36.89
CA MET A 1 -21.94 -0.27 37.87
C MET A 1 -21.34 0.92 37.14
N SER A 2 -21.74 2.11 37.55
CA SER A 2 -21.36 3.38 36.94
C SER A 2 -19.89 3.71 37.15
N SER A 3 -19.35 4.47 36.19
CA SER A 3 -18.30 5.50 36.30
C SER A 3 -17.14 5.30 37.27
N SER A 4 -15.92 5.38 36.75
CA SER A 4 -14.95 6.43 37.14
C SER A 4 -13.63 6.24 36.41
N LEU A 5 -13.36 7.08 35.41
CA LEU A 5 -12.05 7.70 35.22
C LEU A 5 -12.25 8.91 34.30
N ALA A 6 -12.90 9.90 34.90
CA ALA A 6 -12.95 11.26 34.40
C ALA A 6 -11.59 11.92 34.64
N LEU A 7 -11.16 12.69 33.64
CA LEU A 7 -10.40 13.94 33.73
C LEU A 7 -9.39 14.07 34.88
N ALA A 8 -8.11 14.08 34.51
CA ALA A 8 -7.17 15.02 35.12
C ALA A 8 -6.25 15.54 34.02
N LEU A 9 -6.61 16.66 33.37
CA LEU A 9 -5.68 17.48 32.58
C LEU A 9 -6.38 18.76 32.08
N VAL A 10 -6.24 19.88 32.80
CA VAL A 10 -6.18 21.26 32.26
C VAL A 10 -5.62 22.18 33.38
N PRO A 11 -4.87 23.27 33.14
CA PRO A 11 -3.68 23.47 32.28
C PRO A 11 -2.54 24.22 33.03
N LEU A 12 -1.32 24.28 32.49
CA LEU A 12 -0.45 25.47 32.65
C LEU A 12 0.46 25.62 31.43
N PHE A 13 0.52 26.84 30.91
CA PHE A 13 1.06 27.21 29.61
C PHE A 13 2.59 27.38 29.59
N LEU A 14 3.12 27.22 28.37
CA LEU A 14 4.45 27.56 27.85
C LEU A 14 5.50 26.45 27.99
N THR A 15 5.84 25.87 26.83
CA THR A 15 6.75 24.72 26.58
C THR A 15 6.27 23.39 27.15
N GLY A 16 5.23 22.80 26.53
CA GLY A 16 5.04 21.35 26.63
C GLY A 16 6.21 20.64 25.94
N PRO A 17 6.72 19.51 26.45
CA PRO A 17 7.64 18.70 25.67
C PRO A 17 6.94 18.36 24.36
N VAL A 18 7.63 18.49 23.23
CA VAL A 18 7.21 17.88 21.97
C VAL A 18 6.83 16.45 22.33
N ALA A 19 5.56 16.08 22.15
CA ALA A 19 5.11 14.74 22.47
C ALA A 19 5.99 13.78 21.69
N VAL A 20 6.87 13.04 22.38
CA VAL A 20 7.82 12.14 21.72
C VAL A 20 7.00 11.09 20.97
N THR A 21 7.20 10.98 19.66
CA THR A 21 6.59 9.93 18.85
C THR A 21 6.94 8.58 19.48
N PRO A 22 5.95 7.79 19.93
CA PRO A 22 6.20 6.48 20.52
C PRO A 22 6.98 5.58 19.57
N VAL A 23 7.87 4.77 20.13
CA VAL A 23 8.63 3.75 19.38
C VAL A 23 8.17 2.38 19.87
N ILE A 24 7.71 1.55 18.93
CA ILE A 24 7.25 0.18 19.20
C ILE A 24 8.34 -0.79 18.75
N THR A 25 8.71 -1.74 19.61
CA THR A 25 9.70 -2.76 19.25
C THR A 25 9.04 -3.90 18.47
N PRO A 26 9.57 -4.32 17.31
CA PRO A 26 9.15 -5.54 16.64
C PRO A 26 9.22 -6.76 17.57
N THR A 27 8.24 -7.64 17.48
CA THR A 27 8.23 -8.91 18.21
C THR A 27 8.92 -10.03 17.42
N VAL A 28 8.87 -9.95 16.10
CA VAL A 28 9.47 -10.89 15.15
C VAL A 28 9.91 -10.08 13.93
N THR A 29 11.01 -10.50 13.30
CA THR A 29 11.44 -10.00 11.99
C THR A 29 11.73 -11.20 11.09
N THR A 30 11.42 -11.09 9.81
CA THR A 30 11.79 -12.13 8.84
C THR A 30 13.30 -12.15 8.58
N GLN A 31 13.77 -13.13 7.82
CA GLN A 31 15.03 -13.01 7.06
C GLN A 31 14.97 -11.80 6.12
N THR A 32 16.14 -11.33 5.68
CA THR A 32 16.25 -10.30 4.64
C THR A 32 16.18 -10.91 3.24
N PHE A 33 15.74 -10.10 2.29
CA PHE A 33 15.69 -10.41 0.89
C PHE A 33 16.34 -9.28 0.10
N ALA A 34 17.24 -9.61 -0.81
CA ALA A 34 17.99 -8.64 -1.60
C ALA A 34 17.52 -8.65 -3.06
N GLU A 35 17.82 -7.57 -3.76
CA GLU A 35 17.64 -7.44 -5.21
C GLU A 35 18.15 -8.69 -5.97
N PRO A 36 17.38 -9.22 -6.93
CA PRO A 36 16.13 -8.66 -7.49
C PRO A 36 14.85 -9.09 -6.75
N ALA A 37 15.00 -9.67 -5.56
CA ALA A 37 13.92 -10.30 -4.78
C ALA A 37 13.58 -9.54 -3.48
N ASP A 38 13.83 -8.25 -3.43
CA ASP A 38 13.55 -7.39 -2.30
C ASP A 38 12.05 -7.41 -1.94
N ALA A 39 11.79 -7.43 -0.63
CA ALA A 39 10.47 -7.35 -0.05
C ALA A 39 9.83 -5.97 -0.27
N ASP A 40 8.49 -5.92 -0.28
CA ASP A 40 7.76 -4.69 -0.60
C ASP A 40 6.44 -4.58 0.21
N ASP A 41 5.47 -5.48 -0.02
CA ASP A 41 4.14 -5.37 0.59
C ASP A 41 3.72 -6.66 1.33
N PRO A 42 3.24 -6.57 2.58
CA PRO A 42 2.71 -7.70 3.32
C PRO A 42 1.18 -7.83 3.24
N ALA A 43 0.67 -9.06 3.37
CA ALA A 43 -0.75 -9.31 3.66
C ALA A 43 -0.94 -10.49 4.63
N ILE A 44 -1.98 -10.47 5.44
CA ILE A 44 -2.20 -11.43 6.52
C ILE A 44 -3.42 -12.32 6.20
N TRP A 45 -3.16 -13.59 5.85
CA TRP A 45 -4.23 -14.58 5.76
C TRP A 45 -4.51 -15.19 7.14
N VAL A 46 -5.69 -14.88 7.68
CA VAL A 46 -6.15 -15.44 8.96
C VAL A 46 -6.81 -16.79 8.74
N ASN A 47 -6.16 -17.84 9.24
CA ASN A 47 -6.69 -19.20 9.11
C ASN A 47 -8.03 -19.33 9.87
N PRO A 48 -9.14 -19.67 9.18
CA PRO A 48 -10.47 -19.69 9.78
C PRO A 48 -10.69 -20.85 10.76
N ARG A 49 -9.83 -21.87 10.75
CA ARG A 49 -9.93 -23.06 11.60
C ARG A 49 -9.00 -23.01 12.81
N ASN A 50 -7.82 -22.40 12.65
CA ASN A 50 -6.85 -22.22 13.73
C ASN A 50 -5.98 -20.99 13.46
N THR A 51 -6.23 -19.91 14.22
CA THR A 51 -5.51 -18.64 14.05
C THR A 51 -4.00 -18.77 14.27
N GLU A 52 -3.51 -19.73 15.05
CA GLU A 52 -2.07 -19.98 15.24
C GLU A 52 -1.37 -20.49 13.97
N ARG A 53 -2.15 -20.98 12.99
CA ARG A 53 -1.70 -21.43 11.68
C ARG A 53 -2.03 -20.44 10.56
N SER A 54 -2.19 -19.16 10.94
CA SER A 54 -2.28 -18.06 9.97
C SER A 54 -0.94 -17.86 9.27
N VAL A 55 -0.99 -17.26 8.08
CA VAL A 55 0.17 -17.05 7.22
C VAL A 55 0.27 -15.57 6.91
N VAL A 56 1.48 -15.04 6.97
CA VAL A 56 1.81 -13.72 6.43
C VAL A 56 2.37 -13.92 5.03
N LEU A 57 1.87 -13.19 4.06
CA LEU A 57 2.36 -13.15 2.70
C LEU A 57 3.22 -11.90 2.54
N GLY A 58 4.22 -11.98 1.65
CA GLY A 58 5.03 -10.83 1.29
C GLY A 58 5.44 -10.91 -0.18
N THR A 59 5.23 -9.83 -0.93
CA THR A 59 5.79 -9.69 -2.28
C THR A 59 7.30 -9.52 -2.18
N LEU A 60 8.02 -10.15 -3.13
CA LEU A 60 9.47 -10.16 -3.20
C LEU A 60 9.95 -9.74 -4.60
N LYS A 61 9.34 -8.73 -5.23
CA LYS A 61 9.61 -8.31 -6.63
C LYS A 61 9.78 -9.48 -7.61
N GLU A 62 10.97 -9.70 -8.17
CA GLU A 62 11.21 -10.81 -9.12
C GLU A 62 11.32 -12.19 -8.43
N GLY A 63 11.49 -12.21 -7.11
CA GLY A 63 11.45 -13.42 -6.27
C GLY A 63 10.07 -14.03 -6.12
N GLY A 64 8.99 -13.30 -6.43
CA GLY A 64 7.61 -13.78 -6.39
C GLY A 64 6.90 -13.52 -5.07
N LEU A 65 6.11 -14.48 -4.58
CA LEU A 65 5.28 -14.35 -3.39
C LEU A 65 5.78 -15.31 -2.31
N ALA A 66 6.30 -14.76 -1.22
CA ALA A 66 6.70 -15.52 -0.04
C ALA A 66 5.52 -15.71 0.93
N ALA A 67 5.54 -16.84 1.62
CA ALA A 67 4.67 -17.14 2.75
C ALA A 67 5.52 -17.37 3.99
N PHE A 68 5.14 -16.74 5.09
CA PHE A 68 5.78 -16.82 6.40
C PHE A 68 4.81 -17.37 7.43
N ASP A 69 5.32 -18.18 8.34
CA ASP A 69 4.58 -18.47 9.56
C ASP A 69 4.58 -17.27 10.52
N LEU A 70 3.78 -17.36 11.56
CA LEU A 70 3.62 -16.33 12.59
C LEU A 70 4.90 -16.04 13.42
N ASN A 71 5.98 -16.82 13.24
CA ASN A 71 7.30 -16.57 13.81
C ASN A 71 8.27 -15.98 12.77
N GLY A 72 7.79 -15.53 11.61
CA GLY A 72 8.58 -14.88 10.58
C GLY A 72 9.44 -15.84 9.75
N ARG A 73 9.25 -17.16 9.93
CA ARG A 73 9.99 -18.16 9.17
C ARG A 73 9.32 -18.40 7.82
N THR A 74 10.10 -18.33 6.75
CA THR A 74 9.65 -18.66 5.40
C THR A 74 9.19 -20.12 5.34
N ILE A 75 7.92 -20.34 5.00
CA ILE A 75 7.33 -21.67 4.83
C ILE A 75 7.18 -22.06 3.35
N GLY A 76 7.23 -21.09 2.44
CA GLY A 76 7.24 -21.33 1.00
C GLY A 76 7.44 -20.04 0.22
N VAL A 77 7.92 -20.17 -1.02
CA VAL A 77 7.99 -19.09 -1.99
C VAL A 77 7.44 -19.61 -3.30
N GLN A 78 6.43 -18.92 -3.83
CA GLN A 78 5.90 -19.16 -5.17
C GLN A 78 6.59 -18.17 -6.11
N PRO A 79 7.48 -18.64 -6.99
CA PRO A 79 8.32 -17.75 -7.80
C PRO A 79 7.47 -16.93 -8.78
N ALA A 80 7.96 -15.74 -9.11
CA ALA A 80 7.41 -14.97 -10.21
C ALA A 80 7.57 -15.75 -11.53
N PRO A 81 6.66 -15.58 -12.50
CA PRO A 81 6.76 -16.27 -13.78
C PRO A 81 8.01 -15.88 -14.55
N LEU A 82 8.54 -16.85 -15.29
CA LEU A 82 9.65 -16.61 -16.20
C LEU A 82 9.24 -15.61 -17.31
N PRO A 83 10.22 -14.93 -17.91
CA PRO A 83 9.98 -14.09 -19.08
C PRO A 83 9.26 -14.85 -20.20
N PRO A 84 8.31 -14.22 -20.91
CA PRO A 84 7.64 -14.85 -22.05
C PRO A 84 8.56 -15.04 -23.27
N THR A 85 9.63 -14.24 -23.35
CA THR A 85 10.65 -14.25 -24.41
C THR A 85 12.03 -13.97 -23.79
N PRO A 86 13.15 -14.26 -24.47
CA PRO A 86 14.49 -13.97 -23.94
C PRO A 86 14.78 -12.49 -23.67
N ASP A 87 14.11 -11.57 -24.37
CA ASP A 87 14.36 -10.12 -24.27
C ASP A 87 13.38 -9.41 -23.30
N ALA A 88 12.32 -10.11 -22.86
CA ALA A 88 11.34 -9.58 -21.93
C ALA A 88 11.80 -9.74 -20.48
N LYS A 89 11.24 -8.92 -19.59
CA LYS A 89 11.44 -9.05 -18.14
C LYS A 89 10.61 -10.20 -17.54
N PRO A 90 11.03 -10.79 -16.40
CA PRO A 90 10.21 -11.76 -15.68
C PRO A 90 8.99 -11.08 -15.04
N GLY A 91 8.13 -11.88 -14.41
CA GLY A 91 7.15 -11.33 -13.49
C GLY A 91 7.84 -10.57 -12.35
N ARG A 92 7.19 -9.50 -11.88
CA ARG A 92 7.70 -8.65 -10.80
C ARG A 92 6.54 -8.21 -9.94
N TYR A 93 6.47 -8.73 -8.71
CA TYR A 93 5.33 -8.51 -7.82
C TYR A 93 5.50 -7.23 -7.01
N ASN A 94 4.43 -6.45 -6.85
CA ASN A 94 4.47 -5.18 -6.14
C ASN A 94 3.67 -5.25 -4.84
N ASN A 95 2.35 -5.32 -4.93
CA ASN A 95 1.45 -5.35 -3.77
C ASN A 95 0.69 -6.67 -3.67
N VAL A 96 0.25 -7.00 -2.45
CA VAL A 96 -0.57 -8.18 -2.16
C VAL A 96 -1.71 -7.83 -1.20
N ASP A 97 -2.89 -8.37 -1.45
CA ASP A 97 -4.00 -8.30 -0.51
C ASP A 97 -4.77 -9.63 -0.48
N VAL A 98 -5.46 -9.91 0.62
CA VAL A 98 -6.14 -11.19 0.89
C VAL A 98 -7.65 -11.00 1.05
N LEU A 99 -8.43 -11.79 0.30
CA LEU A 99 -9.87 -11.88 0.43
C LEU A 99 -10.32 -13.34 0.57
N GLY A 100 -10.76 -13.71 1.77
CA GLY A 100 -11.07 -15.10 2.09
C GLY A 100 -9.82 -15.97 2.06
N ASP A 101 -9.83 -17.03 1.25
CA ASP A 101 -8.67 -17.91 1.05
C ASP A 101 -7.92 -17.60 -0.27
N LEU A 102 -8.11 -16.40 -0.82
CA LEU A 102 -7.42 -15.94 -2.01
C LEU A 102 -6.51 -14.77 -1.67
N ALA A 103 -5.32 -14.75 -2.27
CA ALA A 103 -4.45 -13.58 -2.33
C ALA A 103 -4.40 -13.04 -3.76
N PHE A 104 -4.45 -11.72 -3.89
CA PHE A 104 -4.36 -11.00 -5.15
C PHE A 104 -3.04 -10.24 -5.18
N VAL A 105 -2.30 -10.33 -6.27
CA VAL A 105 -0.98 -9.71 -6.39
C VAL A 105 -0.88 -8.95 -7.69
N SER A 106 -0.37 -7.72 -7.66
CA SER A 106 -0.01 -6.98 -8.86
C SER A 106 1.32 -7.47 -9.42
N ASP A 107 1.29 -8.00 -10.63
CA ASP A 107 2.47 -8.43 -11.39
C ASP A 107 2.79 -7.39 -12.45
N ARG A 108 3.64 -6.43 -12.08
CA ARG A 108 4.01 -5.29 -12.92
C ARG A 108 4.98 -5.65 -14.05
N GLY A 109 5.61 -6.83 -13.97
CA GLY A 109 6.41 -7.39 -15.06
C GLY A 109 5.54 -7.96 -16.21
N ARG A 110 4.24 -8.18 -15.96
CA ARG A 110 3.31 -8.73 -16.96
C ARG A 110 2.01 -7.92 -17.11
N ASP A 111 1.87 -6.86 -16.33
CA ASP A 111 0.67 -6.02 -16.18
C ASP A 111 -0.60 -6.81 -15.82
N ARG A 112 -0.51 -7.70 -14.83
CA ARG A 112 -1.64 -8.59 -14.48
C ARG A 112 -1.91 -8.58 -12.99
N ILE A 113 -3.16 -8.88 -12.63
CA ILE A 113 -3.46 -9.33 -11.27
C ILE A 113 -3.38 -10.85 -11.23
N ARG A 114 -2.45 -11.35 -10.43
CA ARG A 114 -2.30 -12.77 -10.10
C ARG A 114 -3.24 -13.12 -8.96
N VAL A 115 -3.75 -14.35 -8.98
CA VAL A 115 -4.60 -14.88 -7.92
C VAL A 115 -4.00 -16.17 -7.38
N PHE A 116 -3.78 -16.22 -6.07
CA PHE A 116 -3.25 -17.38 -5.37
C PHE A 116 -4.30 -17.93 -4.42
N GLN A 117 -4.43 -19.25 -4.36
CA GLN A 117 -5.08 -19.91 -3.25
C GLN A 117 -4.11 -19.90 -2.06
N VAL A 118 -4.59 -19.54 -0.88
CA VAL A 118 -3.82 -19.50 0.37
C VAL A 118 -4.33 -20.57 1.33
N ASP A 119 -3.41 -21.24 2.03
CA ASP A 119 -3.71 -22.07 3.21
C ASP A 119 -2.52 -22.08 4.20
N GLU A 120 -2.60 -22.90 5.27
CA GLU A 120 -1.55 -23.02 6.30
C GLU A 120 -0.19 -23.51 5.79
N ARG A 121 -0.10 -23.97 4.54
CA ARG A 121 1.12 -24.46 3.89
C ARG A 121 1.74 -23.44 2.94
N GLY A 122 1.07 -22.30 2.73
CA GLY A 122 1.52 -21.22 1.85
C GLY A 122 0.53 -20.93 0.73
N VAL A 123 1.05 -20.72 -0.47
CA VAL A 123 0.28 -20.23 -1.62
C VAL A 123 0.42 -21.13 -2.85
N ARG A 124 -0.59 -21.12 -3.71
CA ARG A 124 -0.57 -21.78 -5.02
C ARG A 124 -1.21 -20.89 -6.07
N ASP A 125 -0.52 -20.64 -7.16
CA ASP A 125 -1.06 -19.86 -8.30
C ASP A 125 -2.29 -20.58 -8.87
N VAL A 126 -3.42 -19.85 -8.91
CA VAL A 126 -4.68 -20.28 -9.50
C VAL A 126 -5.19 -19.27 -10.54
N THR A 127 -4.31 -18.37 -11.01
CA THR A 127 -4.59 -17.39 -12.04
C THR A 127 -4.95 -18.09 -13.35
N ASN A 128 -5.93 -17.54 -14.07
CA ASN A 128 -6.21 -17.95 -15.43
C ASN A 128 -5.00 -17.57 -16.32
N PRO A 129 -4.34 -18.53 -17.01
CA PRO A 129 -3.20 -18.21 -17.87
C PRO A 129 -3.58 -17.23 -19.01
N ALA A 130 -4.85 -17.16 -19.37
CA ALA A 130 -5.40 -16.24 -20.35
C ALA A 130 -5.79 -14.86 -19.79
N THR A 131 -5.54 -14.56 -18.52
CA THR A 131 -5.82 -13.24 -17.93
C THR A 131 -5.15 -12.15 -18.75
N ALA A 132 -5.94 -11.18 -19.20
CA ALA A 132 -5.45 -10.08 -20.01
C ALA A 132 -4.67 -9.06 -19.17
N PRO A 133 -3.75 -8.29 -19.78
CA PRO A 133 -3.17 -7.14 -19.14
C PRO A 133 -4.23 -6.14 -18.63
N VAL A 134 -3.94 -5.45 -17.52
CA VAL A 134 -4.86 -4.50 -16.90
C VAL A 134 -4.90 -3.19 -17.68
N PHE A 135 -3.75 -2.60 -17.99
CA PHE A 135 -3.59 -1.29 -18.60
C PHE A 135 -2.97 -1.36 -20.00
N SER A 136 -1.87 -2.08 -20.13
CA SER A 136 -1.04 -2.17 -21.33
C SER A 136 -1.71 -2.96 -22.44
N LYS A 137 -1.51 -2.53 -23.68
CA LYS A 137 -2.03 -3.21 -24.88
C LYS A 137 -0.99 -4.09 -25.55
N THR A 138 0.28 -3.85 -25.28
CA THR A 138 1.42 -4.51 -25.93
C THR A 138 2.47 -4.89 -24.90
N GLU A 139 3.33 -5.86 -25.22
CA GLU A 139 4.46 -6.22 -24.36
C GLU A 139 5.47 -5.07 -24.23
N ALA A 140 5.62 -4.23 -25.27
CA ALA A 140 6.47 -3.04 -25.18
C ALA A 140 5.99 -2.05 -24.11
N GLU A 141 4.67 -1.80 -24.02
CA GLU A 141 4.10 -0.97 -22.94
C GLU A 141 4.31 -1.60 -21.55
N VAL A 142 4.42 -2.93 -21.46
CA VAL A 142 4.76 -3.64 -20.21
C VAL A 142 6.24 -3.44 -19.86
N ASP A 143 7.12 -3.58 -20.84
CA ASP A 143 8.56 -3.40 -20.66
C ASP A 143 8.91 -1.95 -20.26
N ASP A 144 8.16 -0.98 -20.80
CA ASP A 144 8.19 0.45 -20.46
C ASP A 144 7.53 0.79 -19.11
N GLN A 145 7.09 -0.24 -18.35
CA GLN A 145 6.56 -0.12 -16.98
C GLN A 145 5.27 0.68 -16.82
N HIS A 146 4.43 0.76 -17.86
CA HIS A 146 3.08 1.35 -17.76
C HIS A 146 2.04 0.37 -17.21
N THR A 147 2.33 -0.26 -16.07
CA THR A 147 1.71 -1.52 -15.62
C THR A 147 1.07 -1.43 -14.24
N ALA A 148 0.30 -2.45 -13.85
CA ALA A 148 -0.28 -2.59 -12.52
C ALA A 148 0.75 -2.43 -11.39
N TYR A 149 0.43 -1.68 -10.34
CA TYR A 149 1.35 -1.31 -9.27
C TYR A 149 0.73 -1.54 -7.88
N GLY A 150 0.24 -0.50 -7.21
CA GLY A 150 -0.60 -0.58 -6.01
C GLY A 150 -1.79 -1.55 -6.16
N LEU A 151 -2.23 -2.15 -5.06
CA LEU A 151 -3.36 -3.09 -5.05
C LEU A 151 -4.17 -3.03 -3.76
N ALA A 152 -5.50 -3.17 -3.87
CA ALA A 152 -6.39 -3.49 -2.75
C ALA A 152 -7.51 -4.44 -3.21
N ALA A 153 -7.84 -5.44 -2.39
CA ALA A 153 -8.91 -6.39 -2.61
C ALA A 153 -10.05 -6.16 -1.61
N GLY A 154 -11.27 -6.56 -1.98
CA GLY A 154 -12.42 -6.45 -1.10
C GLY A 154 -13.71 -6.87 -1.77
N ARG A 155 -14.84 -6.67 -1.08
CA ARG A 155 -16.17 -7.03 -1.56
C ARG A 155 -17.08 -5.82 -1.71
N LEU A 156 -17.72 -5.70 -2.86
CA LEU A 156 -18.75 -4.70 -3.16
C LEU A 156 -20.06 -5.41 -3.53
N ASP A 157 -21.13 -5.15 -2.79
CA ASP A 157 -22.46 -5.74 -3.04
C ASP A 157 -22.44 -7.28 -3.22
N GLY A 158 -21.62 -7.97 -2.42
CA GLY A 158 -21.47 -9.42 -2.48
C GLY A 158 -20.53 -9.95 -3.58
N ARG A 159 -19.91 -9.07 -4.37
CA ARG A 159 -18.95 -9.42 -5.42
C ARG A 159 -17.52 -9.07 -5.00
N ASP A 160 -16.61 -10.01 -5.20
CA ASP A 160 -15.18 -9.82 -4.99
C ASP A 160 -14.62 -8.90 -6.08
N VAL A 161 -13.86 -7.89 -5.66
CA VAL A 161 -13.24 -6.88 -6.51
C VAL A 161 -11.79 -6.67 -6.13
N VAL A 162 -11.04 -6.15 -7.10
CA VAL A 162 -9.68 -5.66 -6.90
C VAL A 162 -9.61 -4.25 -7.48
N VAL A 163 -8.98 -3.32 -6.76
CA VAL A 163 -8.53 -2.05 -7.32
C VAL A 163 -7.01 -2.11 -7.45
N THR A 164 -6.49 -1.68 -8.60
CA THR A 164 -5.05 -1.56 -8.81
C THR A 164 -4.72 -0.23 -9.49
N SER A 165 -3.58 0.35 -9.15
CA SER A 165 -3.07 1.56 -9.75
C SER A 165 -2.12 1.24 -10.89
N ARG A 166 -1.76 2.27 -11.66
CA ARG A 166 -0.79 2.18 -12.75
C ARG A 166 0.49 2.88 -12.33
N ARG A 167 1.62 2.18 -12.47
CA ARG A 167 2.94 2.72 -12.17
C ARG A 167 3.21 3.97 -13.00
N ASN A 168 3.88 4.97 -12.39
CA ASN A 168 4.26 6.24 -12.99
C ASN A 168 3.07 7.08 -13.53
N GLU A 169 1.84 6.77 -13.15
CA GLU A 169 0.64 7.42 -13.67
C GLU A 169 -0.43 7.54 -12.57
N THR A 170 -1.41 8.43 -12.78
CA THR A 170 -2.49 8.66 -11.78
C THR A 170 -3.69 7.73 -11.94
N SER A 171 -3.63 6.81 -12.91
CA SER A 171 -4.75 5.94 -13.26
C SER A 171 -4.93 4.84 -12.22
N ILE A 172 -6.17 4.61 -11.79
CA ILE A 172 -6.58 3.41 -11.04
C ILE A 172 -7.65 2.65 -11.83
N ALA A 173 -7.68 1.32 -11.68
CA ALA A 173 -8.63 0.43 -12.33
C ALA A 173 -9.42 -0.38 -11.30
N LEU A 174 -10.74 -0.43 -11.45
CA LEU A 174 -11.61 -1.37 -10.74
C LEU A 174 -11.77 -2.63 -11.58
N LEU A 175 -11.49 -3.78 -10.96
CA LEU A 175 -11.59 -5.11 -11.55
C LEU A 175 -12.64 -5.93 -10.80
N HIS A 176 -13.43 -6.73 -11.53
CA HIS A 176 -14.24 -7.79 -10.93
C HIS A 176 -13.47 -9.10 -10.97
N VAL A 177 -13.48 -9.84 -9.86
CA VAL A 177 -12.96 -11.21 -9.81
C VAL A 177 -13.97 -12.14 -10.48
N VAL A 178 -13.49 -12.97 -11.39
CA VAL A 178 -14.29 -13.93 -12.16
C VAL A 178 -13.88 -15.34 -11.74
N PRO A 179 -14.65 -16.01 -10.87
CA PRO A 179 -14.32 -17.35 -10.42
C PRO A 179 -14.58 -18.38 -11.53
N GLY A 180 -13.74 -19.42 -11.55
CA GLY A 180 -13.81 -20.54 -12.48
C GLY A 180 -13.02 -21.73 -11.96
N ARG A 181 -12.49 -22.56 -12.86
CA ARG A 181 -11.48 -23.57 -12.47
C ARG A 181 -10.16 -22.92 -12.04
N THR A 182 -9.84 -21.82 -12.71
CA THR A 182 -8.85 -20.80 -12.34
C THR A 182 -9.60 -19.48 -12.17
N TYR A 183 -8.97 -18.52 -11.50
CA TYR A 183 -9.54 -17.19 -11.28
C TYR A 183 -9.04 -16.20 -12.32
N ASP A 184 -9.92 -15.34 -12.79
CA ASP A 184 -9.58 -14.25 -13.71
C ASP A 184 -10.00 -12.91 -13.09
N THR A 185 -9.48 -11.82 -13.63
CA THR A 185 -9.87 -10.45 -13.26
C THR A 185 -10.27 -9.69 -14.50
N ARG A 186 -11.43 -9.05 -14.48
CA ARG A 186 -11.93 -8.27 -15.61
C ARG A 186 -12.03 -6.80 -15.24
N LYS A 187 -11.36 -5.93 -16.01
CA LYS A 187 -11.47 -4.48 -15.86
C LYS A 187 -12.89 -3.99 -16.13
N VAL A 188 -13.39 -3.17 -15.21
CA VAL A 188 -14.76 -2.64 -15.21
C VAL A 188 -14.74 -1.15 -15.53
N SER A 189 -13.86 -0.40 -14.88
CA SER A 189 -13.78 1.05 -14.98
C SER A 189 -12.38 1.50 -14.60
N THR A 190 -11.99 2.66 -15.09
CA THR A 190 -10.80 3.39 -14.65
C THR A 190 -11.19 4.77 -14.13
N LEU A 191 -10.34 5.32 -13.27
CA LEU A 191 -10.41 6.70 -12.80
C LEU A 191 -9.00 7.28 -12.83
N ASP A 192 -8.86 8.47 -13.42
CA ASP A 192 -7.61 9.22 -13.34
C ASP A 192 -7.70 10.19 -12.17
N LEU A 193 -6.78 10.09 -11.21
CA LEU A 193 -6.62 11.11 -10.20
C LEU A 193 -5.92 12.35 -10.79
N PRO A 194 -6.07 13.54 -10.17
CA PRO A 194 -5.38 14.72 -10.65
C PRO A 194 -3.86 14.55 -10.60
N SER A 195 -3.18 14.94 -11.68
CA SER A 195 -1.73 15.15 -11.72
C SER A 195 -1.35 16.62 -11.53
N THR A 196 -2.34 17.51 -11.60
CA THR A 196 -2.16 18.96 -11.44
C THR A 196 -3.20 19.52 -10.49
N PHE A 197 -2.76 20.38 -9.58
CA PHE A 197 -3.55 20.90 -8.47
C PHE A 197 -3.55 22.42 -8.49
N THR A 198 -4.71 23.01 -8.21
CA THR A 198 -4.81 24.44 -7.91
C THR A 198 -4.52 24.67 -6.43
N LEU A 199 -3.47 25.44 -6.15
CA LEU A 199 -3.05 25.83 -4.81
C LEU A 199 -3.98 26.91 -4.21
N PRO A 200 -3.97 27.11 -2.87
CA PRO A 200 -4.78 28.14 -2.21
C PRO A 200 -4.56 29.57 -2.71
N ASP A 201 -3.39 29.86 -3.28
CA ASP A 201 -3.06 31.16 -3.90
C ASP A 201 -3.46 31.27 -5.38
N GLY A 202 -4.13 30.24 -5.92
CA GLY A 202 -4.61 30.18 -7.30
C GLY A 202 -3.58 29.68 -8.32
N ARG A 203 -2.32 29.43 -7.91
CA ARG A 203 -1.31 28.88 -8.83
C ARG A 203 -1.56 27.40 -9.11
N SER A 204 -1.12 26.96 -10.27
CA SER A 204 -1.09 25.53 -10.64
C SER A 204 0.19 24.89 -10.12
N TRP A 205 0.09 23.68 -9.59
CA TRP A 205 1.20 22.88 -9.09
C TRP A 205 1.09 21.44 -9.57
N THR A 206 2.23 20.82 -9.85
CA THR A 206 2.37 19.39 -10.14
C THR A 206 3.47 18.86 -9.24
N VAL A 207 3.38 17.58 -8.91
CA VAL A 207 4.48 16.85 -8.29
C VAL A 207 5.70 16.92 -9.21
N CYS A 208 6.88 17.10 -8.61
CA CYS A 208 8.15 16.97 -9.30
C CYS A 208 8.47 15.48 -9.42
N GLY A 209 8.88 15.03 -10.60
CA GLY A 209 9.35 13.67 -10.82
C GLY A 209 10.23 13.60 -12.06
N GLU A 210 10.75 12.42 -12.36
CA GLU A 210 11.47 12.16 -13.60
C GLU A 210 10.59 12.52 -14.82
N PRO A 211 11.16 13.12 -15.90
CA PRO A 211 10.40 13.42 -17.09
C PRO A 211 9.67 12.20 -17.69
N GLY A 212 8.34 12.24 -17.63
CA GLY A 212 7.48 11.16 -18.13
C GLY A 212 6.78 10.38 -17.03
N GLU A 213 7.21 10.56 -15.78
CA GLU A 213 6.55 9.99 -14.60
C GLU A 213 5.55 10.99 -14.02
N GLY A 214 4.35 10.50 -13.69
CA GLY A 214 3.31 11.22 -13.00
C GLY A 214 3.21 10.82 -11.53
N PRO A 215 2.48 11.60 -10.72
CA PRO A 215 2.31 11.31 -9.28
C PRO A 215 1.49 10.04 -9.10
N GLN A 216 2.19 8.93 -8.92
CA GLN A 216 1.61 7.60 -8.90
C GLN A 216 0.87 7.31 -7.59
N VAL A 217 0.12 6.21 -7.61
CA VAL A 217 -0.66 5.71 -6.48
C VAL A 217 -0.11 4.33 -6.13
N GLU A 218 0.09 4.03 -4.86
CA GLU A 218 0.55 2.72 -4.40
C GLU A 218 -0.33 2.20 -3.28
N GLY A 219 -0.11 2.70 -2.06
CA GLY A 219 -0.82 2.25 -0.86
C GLY A 219 -2.33 2.38 -0.99
N MET A 220 -3.05 1.26 -0.92
CA MET A 220 -4.51 1.23 -1.07
C MET A 220 -5.17 0.27 -0.09
N VAL A 221 -6.39 0.59 0.32
CA VAL A 221 -7.22 -0.31 1.14
C VAL A 221 -8.71 -0.05 0.94
N ILE A 222 -9.51 -1.12 0.91
CA ILE A 222 -10.97 -1.04 0.75
C ILE A 222 -11.65 -1.19 2.11
N ASP A 223 -12.43 -0.17 2.50
CA ASP A 223 -13.44 -0.30 3.56
C ASP A 223 -14.73 -0.88 2.99
N GLU A 224 -14.93 -2.19 3.15
CA GLU A 224 -16.13 -2.89 2.68
C GLU A 224 -17.41 -2.35 3.35
N ARG A 225 -17.34 -1.91 4.62
CA ARG A 225 -18.50 -1.45 5.38
C ARG A 225 -19.12 -0.19 4.77
N THR A 226 -18.28 0.68 4.20
CA THR A 226 -18.71 1.93 3.58
C THR A 226 -18.52 1.95 2.07
N SER A 227 -18.10 0.83 1.48
CA SER A 227 -17.74 0.72 0.05
C SER A 227 -16.83 1.88 -0.36
N THR A 228 -15.73 2.06 0.34
CA THR A 228 -14.81 3.19 0.15
C THR A 228 -13.39 2.69 -0.06
N LEU A 229 -12.76 3.12 -1.13
CA LEU A 229 -11.32 2.98 -1.31
C LEU A 229 -10.62 4.16 -0.64
N TYR A 230 -9.60 3.85 0.15
CA TYR A 230 -8.55 4.81 0.49
C TYR A 230 -7.35 4.51 -0.40
N ALA A 231 -6.77 5.54 -1.00
CA ALA A 231 -5.63 5.41 -1.92
C ALA A 231 -4.62 6.53 -1.66
N ALA A 232 -3.38 6.17 -1.43
CA ALA A 232 -2.27 7.08 -1.24
C ALA A 232 -1.65 7.38 -2.61
N GLN A 233 -1.61 8.66 -2.95
CA GLN A 233 -0.86 9.17 -4.09
C GLN A 233 0.40 9.79 -3.50
N GLU A 234 1.56 9.18 -3.73
CA GLU A 234 2.78 9.23 -2.91
C GLU A 234 3.16 10.65 -2.46
N ASP A 235 3.42 11.53 -3.42
CA ASP A 235 3.79 12.94 -3.21
C ASP A 235 2.61 13.92 -3.03
N VAL A 236 1.39 13.40 -2.91
CA VAL A 236 0.16 14.21 -2.84
C VAL A 236 -0.54 14.04 -1.50
N GLY A 237 -0.84 12.80 -1.11
CA GLY A 237 -1.57 12.46 0.11
C GLY A 237 -2.63 11.38 -0.09
N ILE A 238 -3.59 11.32 0.82
CA ILE A 238 -4.58 10.23 0.88
C ILE A 238 -5.90 10.68 0.27
N TRP A 239 -6.39 9.90 -0.69
CA TRP A 239 -7.70 10.03 -1.29
C TRP A 239 -8.72 9.12 -0.61
N ARG A 240 -9.94 9.63 -0.45
CA ARG A 240 -11.15 8.87 -0.13
C ARG A 240 -12.03 8.81 -1.37
N ILE A 241 -12.30 7.60 -1.85
CA ILE A 241 -12.98 7.37 -3.13
C ILE A 241 -14.14 6.40 -2.91
N PRO A 242 -15.41 6.85 -3.03
CA PRO A 242 -16.54 5.94 -2.97
C PRO A 242 -16.46 4.91 -4.10
N LEU A 243 -16.67 3.64 -3.79
CA LEU A 243 -16.75 2.56 -4.77
C LEU A 243 -18.21 2.23 -5.09
N ARG A 244 -18.44 1.84 -6.34
CA ARG A 244 -19.71 1.33 -6.83
C ARG A 244 -19.42 0.07 -7.65
N ALA A 245 -20.39 -0.83 -7.76
CA ALA A 245 -20.22 -2.05 -8.55
C ALA A 245 -19.72 -1.80 -10.00
N GLY A 246 -20.03 -0.64 -10.59
CA GLY A 246 -19.64 -0.27 -11.96
C GLY A 246 -18.49 0.74 -12.07
N GLY A 247 -17.86 1.17 -10.97
CA GLY A 247 -16.76 2.15 -11.04
C GLY A 247 -16.64 3.02 -9.79
N PHE A 248 -16.11 4.22 -9.97
CA PHE A 248 -15.73 5.11 -8.88
C PHE A 248 -16.72 6.28 -8.72
N GLY A 249 -16.91 6.70 -7.47
CA GLY A 249 -17.51 7.99 -7.13
C GLY A 249 -16.51 9.12 -7.24
N ARG A 250 -16.90 10.32 -6.79
CA ARG A 250 -16.03 11.49 -6.81
C ARG A 250 -14.90 11.33 -5.77
N PRO A 251 -13.62 11.35 -6.18
CA PRO A 251 -12.50 11.29 -5.24
C PRO A 251 -12.43 12.56 -4.41
N GLN A 252 -12.02 12.42 -3.15
CA GLN A 252 -11.80 13.54 -2.22
C GLN A 252 -10.42 13.39 -1.58
N LEU A 253 -9.56 14.39 -1.73
CA LEU A 253 -8.28 14.42 -1.03
C LEU A 253 -8.54 14.74 0.44
N VAL A 254 -8.28 13.78 1.33
CA VAL A 254 -8.67 13.84 2.76
C VAL A 254 -7.50 14.13 3.69
N ASP A 255 -6.27 13.89 3.24
CA ASP A 255 -5.07 14.45 3.84
C ASP A 255 -4.03 14.71 2.74
N LYS A 256 -3.01 15.52 3.05
CA LYS A 256 -1.92 15.87 2.15
C LYS A 256 -0.58 15.58 2.81
N VAL A 257 0.41 15.25 1.99
CA VAL A 257 1.80 15.28 2.46
C VAL A 257 2.22 16.72 2.81
N ARG A 258 3.23 16.86 3.67
CA ARG A 258 3.76 18.16 4.13
C ARG A 258 4.32 19.00 2.98
N THR A 259 4.88 18.34 1.97
CA THR A 259 5.50 18.96 0.79
C THR A 259 4.50 19.35 -0.29
N PHE A 260 3.19 19.06 -0.13
CA PHE A 260 2.19 19.41 -1.13
C PHE A 260 2.18 20.92 -1.44
N GLY A 261 2.42 21.26 -2.70
CA GLY A 261 2.53 22.65 -3.17
C GLY A 261 3.90 23.30 -2.97
N ALA A 262 4.88 22.58 -2.43
CA ALA A 262 6.26 23.07 -2.34
C ALA A 262 6.91 23.13 -3.74
N PRO A 263 7.69 24.19 -4.04
CA PRO A 263 8.44 24.26 -5.27
C PRO A 263 9.59 23.25 -5.23
N GLN A 264 9.67 22.39 -6.23
CA GLN A 264 10.74 21.44 -6.43
C GLN A 264 11.19 21.46 -7.89
N LYS A 265 12.42 21.04 -8.13
CA LYS A 265 13.02 20.92 -9.46
C LYS A 265 13.73 19.58 -9.57
N TYR A 266 13.47 18.88 -10.67
CA TYR A 266 14.16 17.65 -11.00
C TYR A 266 15.61 17.95 -11.36
N ASP A 267 16.53 17.22 -10.72
CA ASP A 267 17.95 17.25 -11.00
C ASP A 267 18.35 15.99 -11.79
N PRO A 268 18.63 16.11 -13.10
CA PRO A 268 18.98 14.96 -13.93
C PRO A 268 20.34 14.34 -13.61
N GLU A 269 21.18 14.99 -12.79
CA GLU A 269 22.46 14.41 -12.37
C GLU A 269 22.30 13.42 -11.20
N THR A 270 21.33 13.67 -10.33
CA THR A 270 21.04 12.84 -9.16
C THR A 270 19.81 11.95 -9.34
N GLU A 271 19.00 12.22 -10.38
CA GLU A 271 17.70 11.58 -10.62
C GLU A 271 16.69 11.84 -9.48
N GLU A 272 16.88 12.95 -8.76
CA GLU A 272 16.05 13.32 -7.61
C GLU A 272 15.39 14.70 -7.77
N CYS A 273 14.29 14.91 -7.05
CA CYS A 273 13.63 16.21 -6.95
C CYS A 273 14.12 16.99 -5.73
N VAL A 274 14.78 18.12 -5.98
CA VAL A 274 15.31 19.00 -4.93
C VAL A 274 14.42 20.21 -4.72
N ALA A 275 14.42 20.76 -3.51
CA ALA A 275 13.66 21.98 -3.21
C ALA A 275 14.15 23.17 -4.06
N ASP A 276 13.22 23.88 -4.69
CA ASP A 276 13.45 25.07 -5.53
C ASP A 276 12.83 26.34 -4.91
N GLY A 277 12.83 26.40 -3.58
CA GLY A 277 12.29 27.51 -2.81
C GLY A 277 11.66 27.10 -1.48
N PRO A 278 11.13 28.07 -0.72
CA PRO A 278 10.49 27.78 0.56
C PRO A 278 9.16 27.04 0.36
N ASN A 279 8.88 26.07 1.24
CA ASN A 279 7.56 25.44 1.32
C ASN A 279 6.51 26.47 1.76
N PRO A 280 5.46 26.74 0.96
CA PRO A 280 4.44 27.73 1.29
C PRO A 280 3.47 27.30 2.41
N GLY A 281 3.53 26.03 2.85
CA GLY A 281 2.71 25.50 3.95
C GLY A 281 1.29 25.13 3.53
N PHE A 282 1.07 24.75 2.27
CA PHE A 282 -0.25 24.34 1.75
C PHE A 282 -0.57 22.86 1.95
N GLY A 283 0.43 22.07 2.34
CA GLY A 283 0.31 20.65 2.65
C GLY A 283 -0.29 20.35 4.02
N GLY A 284 -0.30 19.05 4.33
CA GLY A 284 -0.75 18.55 5.63
C GLY A 284 0.33 18.68 6.69
N GLN A 285 0.06 18.12 7.87
CA GLN A 285 0.99 18.17 9.01
C GLN A 285 1.59 16.80 9.35
N TRP A 286 0.94 15.72 8.92
CA TRP A 286 1.16 14.40 9.50
C TRP A 286 1.95 13.45 8.61
N LEU A 287 1.79 13.54 7.29
CA LEU A 287 2.48 12.68 6.32
C LEU A 287 3.70 13.41 5.74
N GLU A 288 4.86 12.77 5.85
CA GLU A 288 6.01 13.07 5.00
C GLU A 288 5.87 12.21 3.74
N ALA A 289 6.14 12.79 2.57
CA ALA A 289 6.15 12.00 1.34
C ALA A 289 7.32 11.01 1.37
N ASP A 290 7.16 9.77 0.94
CA ASP A 290 5.96 9.26 0.27
C ASP A 290 4.86 8.78 1.23
N ALA A 291 3.61 9.09 0.87
CA ALA A 291 2.45 8.48 1.50
C ALA A 291 2.23 7.10 0.90
N GLU A 292 2.50 6.06 1.70
CA GLU A 292 2.61 4.68 1.23
C GLU A 292 1.48 3.78 1.76
N GLY A 293 1.80 2.51 2.07
CA GLY A 293 0.90 1.46 2.51
C GLY A 293 -0.19 1.92 3.47
N LEU A 294 -1.42 1.56 3.13
CA LEU A 294 -2.62 1.88 3.90
C LEU A 294 -3.23 0.59 4.45
N ALA A 295 -3.62 0.59 5.72
CA ALA A 295 -4.29 -0.55 6.35
C ALA A 295 -5.48 -0.10 7.20
N ILE A 296 -6.51 -0.95 7.33
CA ILE A 296 -7.71 -0.64 8.13
C ILE A 296 -7.79 -1.52 9.36
N ALA A 297 -7.94 -0.89 10.52
CA ALA A 297 -8.09 -1.54 11.81
C ALA A 297 -9.37 -1.04 12.50
N GLY A 298 -10.52 -1.66 12.17
CA GLY A 298 -11.83 -1.24 12.68
C GLY A 298 -12.24 0.14 12.16
N ASP A 299 -12.26 1.16 13.01
CA ASP A 299 -12.57 2.55 12.64
C ASP A 299 -11.30 3.41 12.41
N VAL A 300 -10.12 2.79 12.42
CA VAL A 300 -8.83 3.43 12.17
C VAL A 300 -8.33 3.11 10.77
N LEU A 301 -7.79 4.12 10.08
CA LEU A 301 -6.91 3.96 8.92
C LEU A 301 -5.48 4.19 9.41
N LEU A 302 -4.59 3.26 9.12
CA LEU A 302 -3.15 3.38 9.32
C LEU A 302 -2.52 3.74 7.97
N ALA A 303 -1.60 4.70 7.96
CA ALA A 303 -0.84 5.05 6.78
C ALA A 303 0.66 5.03 7.11
N SER A 304 1.47 4.49 6.20
CA SER A 304 2.91 4.68 6.21
C SER A 304 3.26 6.09 5.72
N SER A 305 4.10 6.78 6.47
CA SER A 305 4.69 8.08 6.17
C SER A 305 6.17 7.81 5.92
N GLN A 306 6.48 7.34 4.72
CA GLN A 306 7.72 6.65 4.38
C GLN A 306 8.93 7.57 4.57
N GLY A 307 8.87 8.81 4.09
CA GLY A 307 10.00 9.76 4.13
C GLY A 307 10.44 10.23 5.51
N ASP A 308 9.72 9.88 6.58
CA ASP A 308 10.21 10.08 7.96
C ASP A 308 10.06 8.86 8.88
N SER A 309 9.90 7.68 8.27
CA SER A 309 9.84 6.34 8.88
C SER A 309 8.84 6.29 10.04
N ARG A 310 7.65 6.84 9.83
CA ARG A 310 6.54 6.84 10.79
C ARG A 310 5.31 6.16 10.22
N PHE A 311 4.42 5.78 11.12
CA PHE A 311 3.04 5.45 10.81
C PHE A 311 2.11 6.45 11.45
N VAL A 312 1.07 6.86 10.72
CA VAL A 312 0.02 7.75 11.22
C VAL A 312 -1.32 7.04 11.24
N ALA A 313 -1.99 7.07 12.40
CA ALA A 313 -3.33 6.55 12.58
C ALA A 313 -4.37 7.67 12.46
N TYR A 314 -5.39 7.48 11.63
CA TYR A 314 -6.52 8.38 11.42
C TYR A 314 -7.82 7.72 11.84
N ARG A 315 -8.77 8.51 12.36
CA ARG A 315 -10.16 8.08 12.50
C ARG A 315 -10.84 8.13 11.14
N LYS A 316 -11.30 7.00 10.60
CA LYS A 316 -11.91 6.94 9.26
C LYS A 316 -13.15 7.82 9.07
N ALA A 317 -13.89 8.08 10.15
CA ALA A 317 -15.16 8.81 10.09
C ALA A 317 -14.98 10.23 9.53
N ASP A 318 -13.91 10.91 9.94
CA ASP A 318 -13.61 12.31 9.61
C ASP A 318 -12.17 12.52 9.13
N MET A 319 -11.36 11.46 9.05
CA MET A 319 -9.93 11.47 8.76
C MET A 319 -9.13 12.35 9.73
N SER A 320 -9.63 12.53 10.97
CA SER A 320 -8.88 13.20 12.02
C SER A 320 -7.67 12.36 12.43
N PRO A 321 -6.45 12.95 12.47
CA PRO A 321 -5.27 12.26 12.95
C PRO A 321 -5.44 11.96 14.45
N LEU A 322 -5.17 10.71 14.83
CA LEU A 322 -5.28 10.24 16.20
C LEU A 322 -3.92 10.26 16.89
N ARG A 323 -2.91 9.66 16.25
CA ARG A 323 -1.56 9.51 16.77
C ARG A 323 -0.61 9.03 15.68
N ASP A 324 0.67 9.36 15.82
CA ASP A 324 1.76 8.75 15.06
C ASP A 324 2.63 7.85 15.95
N PHE A 325 3.36 6.92 15.34
CA PHE A 325 4.37 6.10 16.01
C PHE A 325 5.48 5.70 15.03
N ARG A 326 6.61 5.24 15.58
CA ARG A 326 7.68 4.57 14.85
C ARG A 326 7.77 3.13 15.28
N ILE A 327 8.35 2.31 14.42
CA ILE A 327 8.76 0.96 14.77
C ILE A 327 10.27 0.98 14.89
N LYS A 328 10.79 0.40 15.96
CA LYS A 328 12.22 0.42 16.26
C LYS A 328 12.97 -0.35 15.17
N ASP A 329 14.03 0.26 14.64
CA ASP A 329 14.93 -0.34 13.65
C ASP A 329 14.21 -0.74 12.34
N VAL A 330 13.09 -0.08 12.02
CA VAL A 330 12.32 -0.23 10.76
C VAL A 330 12.23 1.12 10.09
N GLU A 331 12.64 1.19 8.82
CA GLU A 331 12.69 2.43 8.06
C GLU A 331 12.08 2.25 6.65
N HIS A 332 11.65 3.37 6.05
CA HIS A 332 11.17 3.44 4.67
C HIS A 332 10.12 2.37 4.32
N SER A 333 9.13 2.16 5.19
CA SER A 333 8.09 1.15 4.97
C SER A 333 7.16 1.50 3.81
N ASP A 334 7.21 0.72 2.74
CA ASP A 334 6.21 0.71 1.66
C ASP A 334 4.88 0.10 2.16
N GLY A 335 4.81 -1.22 2.33
CA GLY A 335 3.57 -1.91 2.68
C GLY A 335 3.29 -2.11 4.18
N ALA A 336 2.01 -2.24 4.52
CA ALA A 336 1.56 -2.62 5.86
C ALA A 336 0.18 -3.31 5.85
N ASP A 337 -0.01 -4.30 6.74
CA ASP A 337 -1.31 -4.93 6.98
C ASP A 337 -1.54 -5.21 8.46
N ILE A 338 -2.81 -5.20 8.90
CA ILE A 338 -3.19 -5.29 10.30
C ILE A 338 -4.45 -6.13 10.53
N VAL A 339 -4.36 -7.03 11.51
CA VAL A 339 -5.49 -7.85 11.96
C VAL A 339 -5.73 -7.67 13.46
N LEU A 340 -6.84 -7.04 13.81
CA LEU A 340 -7.30 -6.88 15.20
C LEU A 340 -8.17 -8.05 15.68
N GLY A 341 -8.13 -8.32 16.98
CA GLY A 341 -8.97 -9.27 17.70
C GLY A 341 -8.62 -10.74 17.48
N LYS A 342 -8.45 -11.17 16.22
CA LYS A 342 -8.11 -12.55 15.87
C LYS A 342 -6.63 -12.86 16.08
N LEU A 343 -5.76 -11.94 15.68
CA LEU A 343 -4.30 -12.08 15.78
C LEU A 343 -3.64 -10.97 16.60
N ASN A 344 -4.25 -9.78 16.65
CA ASN A 344 -3.63 -8.55 17.16
C ASN A 344 -2.21 -8.39 16.62
N LEU A 345 -2.11 -8.37 15.29
CA LEU A 345 -0.86 -8.39 14.57
C LEU A 345 -0.87 -7.25 13.56
N LEU A 346 0.18 -6.44 13.60
CA LEU A 346 0.57 -5.52 12.53
C LEU A 346 1.83 -6.10 11.88
N VAL A 347 1.84 -6.17 10.56
CA VAL A 347 3.02 -6.50 9.75
C VAL A 347 3.34 -5.28 8.90
N VAL A 348 4.60 -4.89 8.86
CA VAL A 348 5.08 -3.78 8.03
C VAL A 348 6.31 -4.23 7.24
N HIS A 349 6.47 -3.63 6.07
CA HIS A 349 7.72 -3.65 5.33
C HIS A 349 8.81 -2.90 6.08
N ASP A 350 10.05 -3.36 5.94
CA ASP A 350 11.25 -2.72 6.43
C ASP A 350 12.23 -2.58 5.26
N GLY A 351 12.29 -1.37 4.71
CA GLY A 351 13.03 -1.02 3.51
C GLY A 351 14.52 -0.81 3.74
N GLU A 352 14.98 -0.80 5.00
CA GLU A 352 16.40 -0.60 5.31
C GLU A 352 16.92 -1.59 6.35
N ARG A 353 17.43 -2.73 5.87
CA ARG A 353 18.12 -3.71 6.70
C ARG A 353 19.53 -4.02 6.15
N PRO A 354 20.44 -4.51 7.00
CA PRO A 354 21.68 -5.08 6.50
C PRO A 354 21.39 -6.18 5.48
N GLU A 355 21.94 -6.04 4.27
CA GLU A 355 21.87 -7.03 3.20
C GLU A 355 20.48 -7.23 2.54
N GLY A 356 19.56 -6.27 2.66
CA GLY A 356 18.31 -6.26 1.89
C GLY A 356 17.12 -5.63 2.63
N THR A 357 15.92 -6.05 2.29
CA THR A 357 14.66 -5.61 2.93
C THR A 357 13.93 -6.80 3.56
N GLY A 358 12.86 -6.57 4.30
CA GLY A 358 12.07 -7.67 4.88
C GLY A 358 10.82 -7.17 5.60
N PHE A 359 10.30 -7.97 6.54
CA PHE A 359 9.10 -7.61 7.28
C PHE A 359 9.31 -7.66 8.79
N ALA A 360 8.68 -6.72 9.49
CA ALA A 360 8.65 -6.64 10.95
C ALA A 360 7.22 -6.87 11.46
N PHE A 361 7.09 -7.72 12.48
CA PHE A 361 5.81 -8.16 13.03
C PHE A 361 5.64 -7.62 14.45
N ILE A 362 4.51 -7.00 14.73
CA ILE A 362 4.19 -6.36 16.00
C ILE A 362 2.93 -6.99 16.55
N ARG A 363 3.07 -7.73 17.65
CA ARG A 363 1.96 -8.32 18.41
C ARG A 363 1.57 -7.41 19.58
N PHE A 364 0.27 -7.21 19.81
CA PHE A 364 -0.24 -6.30 20.84
C PHE A 364 -1.50 -6.78 21.58
#